data_AF-A0A5C0ZS78-F1
#
_entry.id   AF-A0A5C0ZS78-F1
#
_cell.length_a   1.000
_cell.length_b   1.000
_cell.length_c   1.000
_cell.angle_alpha   90.00
_cell.angle_beta   90.00
_cell.angle_gamma   90.00
#
_symmetry.space_group_name_H-M   'P 1'
#
loop_
_entity.id
_entity.type
_entity.pdbx_description
1 polymer ?
#
loop_
_entity_poly.entity_id
_entity_poly.type
_entity_poly.pdbx_seq_one_letter_code
_entity_poly.pdbx_strand_id
1 'polypeptide(L)'
;MKSDVEIQQDVIDELKWEPILDASEIGVTVKGGVVTLSGTVSTYSKKMAAERAARRVQGVTALAEDIEVVFFAGTMHTDTEIAQAAVQAIKSQASLADQHIQIKVEEGVVKLEGQVEWEYQRNEAKKAMENLKGVRSVINLINIKPRATAKDVEQQIAAAFQRHANIDARNIQIEIDKDRAILRGTVRSLAEMGDAVDAAWAAPGISKVENDLTVKLADYPGYDD
;
A
#
# COMPACT_ATOMS: atom_id res chain seq x y z
N MET A 1 22.69 12.30 -4.86
CA MET A 1 21.32 11.89 -5.24
C MET A 1 21.45 10.69 -6.16
N LYS A 2 20.51 9.73 -6.12
CA LYS A 2 20.59 8.53 -6.95
C LYS A 2 20.13 8.83 -8.38
N SER A 3 20.89 8.33 -9.34
CA SER A 3 20.54 8.29 -10.76
C SER A 3 19.48 7.23 -11.05
N ASP A 4 18.86 7.26 -12.23
CA ASP A 4 17.76 6.38 -12.60
C ASP A 4 18.29 4.96 -12.74
N VAL A 5 19.54 4.83 -13.18
CA VAL A 5 20.28 3.56 -13.23
C VAL A 5 20.53 3.02 -11.82
N GLU A 6 20.90 3.87 -10.86
CA GLU A 6 21.06 3.45 -9.45
C GLU A 6 19.71 3.03 -8.85
N ILE A 7 18.65 3.81 -9.03
CA ILE A 7 17.29 3.47 -8.56
C ILE A 7 16.82 2.16 -9.21
N GLN A 8 17.04 1.99 -10.51
CA GLN A 8 16.67 0.77 -11.22
C GLN A 8 17.38 -0.45 -10.62
N GLN A 9 18.69 -0.34 -10.40
CA GLN A 9 19.50 -1.41 -9.81
C GLN A 9 19.03 -1.74 -8.39
N ASP A 10 18.77 -0.72 -7.56
CA ASP A 10 18.25 -0.92 -6.21
C ASP A 10 16.88 -1.61 -6.20
N VAL A 11 15.98 -1.26 -7.14
CA VAL A 11 14.67 -1.92 -7.27
C VAL A 11 14.85 -3.38 -7.68
N ILE A 12 15.72 -3.65 -8.65
CA ILE A 12 16.04 -5.03 -9.06
C ILE A 12 16.57 -5.83 -7.87
N ASP A 13 17.43 -5.23 -7.05
CA ASP A 13 17.99 -5.91 -5.88
C ASP A 13 16.94 -6.13 -4.78
N GLU A 14 16.07 -5.15 -4.49
CA GLU A 14 14.91 -5.34 -3.59
C GLU A 14 13.97 -6.45 -4.07
N LEU A 15 13.72 -6.57 -5.38
CA LEU A 15 12.90 -7.65 -5.94
C LEU A 15 13.54 -9.03 -5.74
N LYS A 16 14.87 -9.14 -5.84
CA LYS A 16 15.60 -10.40 -5.57
C LYS A 16 15.54 -10.82 -4.10
N TRP A 17 15.34 -9.86 -3.19
CA TRP A 17 15.20 -10.14 -1.75
C TRP A 17 13.81 -10.67 -1.37
N GLU A 18 12.80 -10.53 -2.23
CA GLU A 18 11.45 -11.02 -1.96
C GLU A 18 11.34 -12.53 -2.22
N PRO A 19 11.14 -13.38 -1.19
CA PRO A 19 11.22 -14.83 -1.34
C PRO A 19 10.17 -15.46 -2.26
N ILE A 20 9.05 -14.76 -2.46
CA ILE A 20 7.95 -15.25 -3.31
C ILE A 20 8.11 -14.82 -4.77
N LEU A 21 9.06 -13.94 -5.09
CA LEU A 21 9.25 -13.41 -6.43
C LEU A 21 10.36 -14.16 -7.16
N ASP A 22 10.17 -14.33 -8.46
CA ASP A 22 11.28 -14.52 -9.38
C ASP A 22 11.50 -13.18 -10.08
N ALA A 23 12.60 -12.51 -9.77
CA ALA A 23 12.90 -11.18 -10.32
C ALA A 23 12.99 -11.17 -11.86
N SER A 24 13.19 -12.34 -12.51
CA SER A 24 13.19 -12.44 -13.97
C SER A 24 11.79 -12.34 -14.59
N GLU A 25 10.73 -12.56 -13.80
CA GLU A 25 9.33 -12.37 -14.24
C GLU A 25 8.97 -10.87 -14.38
N ILE A 26 9.81 -9.96 -13.85
CA ILE A 26 9.49 -8.54 -13.67
C ILE A 26 10.54 -7.65 -14.34
N GLY A 27 10.14 -6.95 -15.40
CA GLY A 27 10.90 -5.85 -15.97
C GLY A 27 10.80 -4.59 -15.12
N VAL A 28 11.92 -3.88 -14.96
CA VAL A 28 12.01 -2.63 -14.21
C VAL A 28 12.60 -1.55 -15.12
N THR A 29 11.92 -0.42 -15.25
CA THR A 29 12.46 0.78 -15.90
C THR A 29 12.26 2.00 -14.99
N VAL A 30 13.14 3.00 -15.11
CA VAL A 30 13.07 4.20 -14.27
C VAL A 30 13.27 5.43 -15.14
N LYS A 31 12.44 6.46 -14.92
CA LYS A 31 12.57 7.77 -15.55
C LYS A 31 12.21 8.88 -14.57
N GLY A 32 13.19 9.69 -14.18
CA GLY A 32 13.00 10.80 -13.24
C GLY A 32 12.44 10.34 -11.89
N GLY A 33 12.89 9.19 -11.38
CA GLY A 33 12.36 8.57 -10.16
C GLY A 33 11.00 7.88 -10.29
N VAL A 34 10.35 7.91 -11.47
CA VAL A 34 9.15 7.11 -11.75
C VAL A 34 9.58 5.71 -12.17
N VAL A 35 9.25 4.71 -11.37
CA VAL A 35 9.53 3.30 -11.65
C VAL A 35 8.36 2.70 -12.40
N THR A 36 8.61 1.98 -13.49
CA THR A 36 7.62 1.11 -14.13
C THR A 36 7.98 -0.34 -13.88
N LEU A 37 7.06 -1.10 -13.27
CA LEU A 37 7.16 -2.55 -13.12
C LEU A 37 6.25 -3.20 -14.16
N SER A 38 6.80 -4.09 -14.99
CA SER A 38 6.07 -4.77 -16.06
C SER A 38 6.30 -6.26 -16.02
N GLY A 39 5.32 -7.08 -16.42
CA GLY A 39 5.53 -8.52 -16.55
C GLY A 39 4.29 -9.32 -16.20
N THR A 40 4.47 -10.62 -15.96
CA THR A 40 3.37 -11.53 -15.61
C THR A 40 3.72 -12.32 -14.37
N VAL A 41 2.80 -12.39 -13.42
CA VAL A 41 2.96 -13.17 -12.19
C VAL A 41 1.80 -14.14 -12.01
N SER A 42 2.03 -15.23 -11.28
CA SER A 42 1.04 -16.29 -11.09
C SER A 42 0.01 -16.02 -9.99
N THR A 43 0.24 -15.01 -9.13
CA THR A 43 -0.66 -14.65 -8.03
C THR A 43 -0.68 -13.15 -7.76
N TYR A 44 -1.80 -12.65 -7.25
CA TYR A 44 -1.90 -11.27 -6.82
C TYR A 44 -0.96 -10.93 -5.65
N SER A 45 -0.64 -11.88 -4.77
CA SER A 45 0.33 -11.67 -3.69
C SER A 45 1.74 -11.38 -4.23
N LYS A 46 2.17 -12.04 -5.32
CA LYS A 46 3.43 -11.71 -6.01
C LYS A 46 3.39 -10.29 -6.56
N LYS A 47 2.31 -9.90 -7.25
CA LYS A 47 2.12 -8.54 -7.76
C LYS A 47 2.31 -7.50 -6.64
N MET A 48 1.61 -7.70 -5.51
CA MET A 48 1.72 -6.81 -4.35
C MET A 48 3.11 -6.82 -3.70
N ALA A 49 3.83 -7.95 -3.68
CA ALA A 49 5.18 -7.99 -3.15
C ALA A 49 6.15 -7.19 -4.03
N ALA A 50 6.00 -7.25 -5.35
CA ALA A 50 6.81 -6.46 -6.28
C ALA A 50 6.58 -4.95 -6.09
N GLU A 51 5.31 -4.53 -5.99
CA GLU A 51 4.97 -3.15 -5.67
C GLU A 51 5.60 -2.68 -4.36
N ARG A 52 5.48 -3.47 -3.29
CA ARG A 52 6.06 -3.12 -1.98
C ARG A 52 7.58 -3.02 -2.02
N ALA A 53 8.24 -3.96 -2.69
CA ALA A 53 9.69 -3.95 -2.84
C ALA A 53 10.17 -2.68 -3.53
N ALA A 54 9.55 -2.32 -4.66
CA ALA A 54 9.89 -1.09 -5.37
C ALA A 54 9.63 0.16 -4.52
N ARG A 55 8.54 0.21 -3.76
CA ARG A 55 8.21 1.36 -2.88
C ARG A 55 9.23 1.59 -1.76
N ARG A 56 9.97 0.56 -1.33
CA ARG A 56 11.00 0.69 -0.29
C ARG A 56 12.25 1.42 -0.77
N VAL A 57 12.51 1.40 -2.08
CA VAL A 57 13.71 2.02 -2.65
C VAL A 57 13.68 3.53 -2.53
N GLN A 58 14.76 4.08 -1.96
CA GLN A 58 14.96 5.52 -1.87
C GLN A 58 15.10 6.14 -3.26
N GLY A 59 14.37 7.22 -3.53
CA GLY A 59 14.37 7.91 -4.83
C GLY A 59 13.22 7.49 -5.76
N VAL A 60 12.48 6.43 -5.43
CA VAL A 60 11.22 6.08 -6.11
C VAL A 60 10.14 7.07 -5.70
N THR A 61 9.64 7.84 -6.65
CA THR A 61 8.67 8.92 -6.42
C THR A 61 7.26 8.57 -6.88
N ALA A 62 7.16 7.72 -7.91
CA ALA A 62 5.91 7.14 -8.38
C ALA A 62 6.14 5.74 -8.94
N LEU A 63 5.09 4.93 -8.95
CA LEU A 63 5.09 3.59 -9.51
C LEU A 63 4.03 3.50 -10.61
N ALA A 64 4.45 3.16 -11.82
CA ALA A 64 3.58 2.66 -12.87
C ALA A 64 3.62 1.12 -12.83
N GLU A 65 2.47 0.48 -12.77
CA GLU A 65 2.39 -0.97 -12.60
C GLU A 65 1.66 -1.62 -13.78
N ASP A 66 2.44 -2.25 -14.64
CA ASP A 66 2.01 -3.02 -15.81
C ASP A 66 2.25 -4.53 -15.58
N ILE A 67 2.07 -4.98 -14.33
CA ILE A 67 2.13 -6.40 -13.97
C ILE A 67 0.74 -7.02 -14.13
N GLU A 68 0.64 -8.07 -14.94
CA GLU A 68 -0.57 -8.87 -15.12
C GLU A 68 -0.54 -10.13 -14.24
N VAL A 69 -1.68 -10.45 -13.62
CA VAL A 69 -1.85 -11.71 -12.89
C VAL A 69 -2.45 -12.75 -13.84
N VAL A 70 -1.65 -13.76 -14.20
CA VAL A 70 -2.04 -14.81 -15.16
C VAL A 70 -2.10 -16.16 -14.45
N PHE A 71 -3.25 -16.83 -14.57
CA PHE A 71 -3.46 -18.17 -14.02
C PHE A 71 -3.27 -19.24 -15.08
N PHE A 72 -2.44 -20.24 -14.79
CA PHE A 72 -2.27 -21.41 -15.67
C PHE A 72 -3.47 -22.36 -15.54
N ALA A 73 -3.76 -23.12 -16.60
CA ALA A 73 -4.87 -24.08 -16.62
C ALA A 73 -4.79 -25.03 -15.41
N GLY A 74 -5.89 -25.13 -14.65
CA GLY A 74 -5.96 -25.91 -13.40
C GLY A 74 -5.77 -25.12 -12.10
N THR A 75 -5.42 -23.82 -12.18
CA THR A 75 -5.35 -22.90 -11.01
C THR A 75 -6.46 -21.85 -10.99
N MET A 76 -7.39 -21.92 -11.96
CA MET A 76 -8.52 -21.02 -12.04
C MET A 76 -9.57 -21.38 -10.97
N HIS A 77 -9.84 -20.43 -10.11
CA HIS A 77 -10.99 -20.46 -9.21
C HIS A 77 -12.14 -19.68 -9.84
N THR A 78 -13.35 -20.16 -9.65
CA THR A 78 -14.56 -19.43 -10.02
C THR A 78 -14.78 -18.25 -9.07
N ASP A 79 -15.46 -17.21 -9.52
CA ASP A 79 -15.82 -16.06 -8.67
C ASP A 79 -16.61 -16.49 -7.43
N THR A 80 -17.43 -17.55 -7.54
CA THR A 80 -18.15 -18.14 -6.42
C THR A 80 -17.20 -18.73 -5.37
N GLU A 81 -16.18 -19.47 -5.77
CA GLU A 81 -15.18 -20.04 -4.86
C GLU A 81 -14.34 -18.94 -4.20
N ILE A 82 -13.94 -17.92 -4.97
CA ILE A 82 -13.21 -16.76 -4.46
C ILE A 82 -14.08 -16.00 -3.45
N ALA A 83 -15.36 -15.77 -3.75
CA ALA A 83 -16.29 -15.09 -2.85
C ALA A 83 -16.49 -15.87 -1.54
N GLN A 84 -16.64 -17.19 -1.62
CA GLN A 84 -16.74 -18.06 -0.43
C GLN A 84 -15.47 -17.99 0.42
N ALA A 85 -14.30 -18.09 -0.21
CA ALA A 85 -13.02 -17.97 0.48
C ALA A 85 -12.84 -16.57 1.11
N ALA A 86 -13.25 -15.51 0.42
CA ALA A 86 -13.21 -14.14 0.92
C ALA A 86 -14.08 -13.95 2.17
N VAL A 87 -15.32 -14.46 2.14
CA VAL A 87 -16.20 -14.43 3.32
C VAL A 87 -15.58 -15.17 4.50
N GLN A 88 -14.97 -16.34 4.26
CA GLN A 88 -14.30 -17.11 5.32
C GLN A 88 -13.07 -16.38 5.87
N ALA A 89 -12.26 -15.78 5.00
CA ALA A 89 -11.08 -15.02 5.38
C ALA A 89 -11.44 -13.82 6.27
N ILE A 90 -12.48 -13.05 5.91
CA ILE A 90 -12.96 -11.95 6.75
C ILE A 90 -13.46 -12.47 8.11
N LYS A 91 -14.26 -13.55 8.11
CA LYS A 91 -14.76 -14.16 9.36
C LYS A 91 -13.67 -14.69 10.29
N SER A 92 -12.53 -15.14 9.74
CA SER A 92 -11.40 -15.61 10.54
C SER A 92 -10.65 -14.48 11.26
N GLN A 93 -10.82 -13.23 10.83
CA GLN A 93 -10.21 -12.09 11.49
C GLN A 93 -11.10 -11.61 12.63
N ALA A 94 -10.63 -11.80 13.88
CA ALA A 94 -11.38 -11.42 15.08
C ALA A 94 -11.78 -9.93 15.09
N SER A 95 -10.96 -9.06 14.50
CA SER A 95 -11.21 -7.62 14.34
C SER A 95 -12.28 -7.27 13.31
N LEU A 96 -12.64 -8.19 12.41
CA LEU A 96 -13.58 -7.99 11.30
C LEU A 96 -14.84 -8.85 11.40
N ALA A 97 -14.87 -9.86 12.27
CA ALA A 97 -15.95 -10.84 12.33
C ALA A 97 -17.35 -10.23 12.53
N ASP A 98 -17.43 -9.15 13.30
CA ASP A 98 -18.68 -8.42 13.58
C ASP A 98 -18.93 -7.23 12.64
N GLN A 99 -18.04 -7.00 11.68
CA GLN A 99 -18.14 -5.87 10.75
C GLN A 99 -19.00 -6.24 9.54
N HIS A 100 -19.89 -5.33 9.15
CA HIS A 100 -20.70 -5.48 7.94
C HIS A 100 -19.89 -5.07 6.71
N ILE A 101 -19.09 -6.01 6.20
CA ILE A 101 -18.32 -5.86 4.96
C ILE A 101 -19.03 -6.65 3.86
N GLN A 102 -19.48 -5.95 2.82
CA GLN A 102 -19.99 -6.51 1.58
C GLN A 102 -18.82 -6.88 0.66
N ILE A 103 -18.91 -8.06 0.06
CA ILE A 103 -17.90 -8.59 -0.86
C ILE A 103 -18.58 -8.89 -2.19
N LYS A 104 -18.06 -8.33 -3.27
CA LYS A 104 -18.43 -8.68 -4.65
C LYS A 104 -17.20 -9.24 -5.36
N VAL A 105 -17.36 -10.32 -6.10
CA VAL A 105 -16.29 -10.87 -6.96
C VAL A 105 -16.79 -10.93 -8.39
N GLU A 106 -15.98 -10.43 -9.32
CA GLU A 106 -16.26 -10.43 -10.75
C GLU A 106 -14.94 -10.55 -11.51
N GLU A 107 -14.80 -11.59 -12.33
CA GLU A 107 -13.59 -11.88 -13.12
C GLU A 107 -12.32 -11.95 -12.24
N GLY A 108 -12.42 -12.52 -11.05
CA GLY A 108 -11.34 -12.58 -10.06
C GLY A 108 -10.98 -11.24 -9.40
N VAL A 109 -11.74 -10.17 -9.66
CA VAL A 109 -11.60 -8.87 -8.99
C VAL A 109 -12.47 -8.87 -7.73
N VAL A 110 -11.85 -8.70 -6.56
CA VAL A 110 -12.57 -8.64 -5.28
C VAL A 110 -12.82 -7.20 -4.88
N LYS A 111 -14.08 -6.81 -4.78
CA LYS A 111 -14.50 -5.50 -4.30
C LYS A 111 -15.03 -5.60 -2.86
N LEU A 112 -14.44 -4.81 -1.96
CA LEU A 112 -14.83 -4.70 -0.56
C LEU A 112 -15.54 -3.37 -0.32
N GLU A 113 -16.76 -3.41 0.23
CA GLU A 113 -17.56 -2.23 0.56
C GLU A 113 -18.09 -2.36 1.99
N GLY A 114 -18.22 -1.26 2.71
CA GLY A 114 -18.73 -1.30 4.08
C GLY A 114 -18.16 -0.18 4.94
N GLN A 115 -18.27 -0.37 6.25
CA GLN A 115 -17.80 0.57 7.25
C GLN A 115 -17.09 -0.16 8.37
N VAL A 116 -15.97 0.40 8.82
CA VAL A 116 -15.20 -0.07 9.99
C VAL A 116 -14.88 1.11 10.90
N GLU A 117 -14.42 0.83 12.11
CA GLU A 117 -14.12 1.87 13.11
C GLU A 117 -12.68 2.39 12.97
N TRP A 118 -11.76 1.58 12.42
CA TRP A 118 -10.33 1.86 12.40
C TRP A 118 -9.67 1.54 11.06
N GLU A 119 -8.60 2.26 10.73
CA GLU A 119 -7.78 2.01 9.54
C GLU A 119 -7.21 0.61 9.50
N TYR A 120 -6.71 0.11 10.63
CA TYR A 120 -6.11 -1.22 10.66
C TYR A 120 -7.11 -2.29 10.25
N GLN A 121 -8.41 -2.14 10.57
CA GLN A 121 -9.46 -3.06 10.13
C GLN A 121 -9.65 -3.00 8.61
N ARG A 122 -9.67 -1.80 8.03
CA ARG A 122 -9.73 -1.60 6.57
C ARG A 122 -8.53 -2.27 5.88
N ASN A 123 -7.34 -2.11 6.43
CA ASN A 123 -6.11 -2.70 5.91
C ASN A 123 -6.05 -4.22 6.10
N GLU A 124 -6.51 -4.75 7.22
CA GLU A 124 -6.65 -6.18 7.46
C GLU A 124 -7.61 -6.83 6.48
N ALA A 125 -8.73 -6.16 6.16
CA ALA A 125 -9.68 -6.66 5.17
C ALA A 125 -9.03 -6.78 3.79
N LYS A 126 -8.25 -5.77 3.36
CA LYS A 126 -7.47 -5.84 2.11
C LYS A 126 -6.46 -6.99 2.13
N LYS A 127 -5.62 -7.07 3.18
CA LYS A 127 -4.58 -8.10 3.32
C LYS A 127 -5.16 -9.52 3.33
N ALA A 128 -6.35 -9.70 3.92
CA ALA A 128 -7.05 -10.99 3.90
C ALA A 128 -7.37 -11.44 2.47
N MET A 129 -7.65 -10.52 1.55
CA MET A 129 -7.94 -10.84 0.15
C MET A 129 -6.67 -11.10 -0.68
N GLU A 130 -5.56 -10.42 -0.36
CA GLU A 130 -4.31 -10.50 -1.12
C GLU A 130 -3.74 -11.92 -1.24
N ASN A 131 -4.01 -12.78 -0.26
CA ASN A 131 -3.49 -14.15 -0.18
C ASN A 131 -4.47 -15.21 -0.72
N LEU A 132 -5.65 -14.79 -1.20
CA LEU A 132 -6.64 -15.72 -1.72
C LEU A 132 -6.24 -16.20 -3.12
N LYS A 133 -6.40 -17.50 -3.35
CA LYS A 133 -6.18 -18.10 -4.67
C LYS A 133 -7.25 -17.63 -5.64
N GLY A 134 -6.86 -17.36 -6.88
CA GLY A 134 -7.75 -16.88 -7.95
C GLY A 134 -8.02 -15.37 -7.93
N VAL A 135 -7.59 -14.63 -6.91
CA VAL A 135 -7.69 -13.16 -6.89
C VAL A 135 -6.72 -12.57 -7.90
N ARG A 136 -7.24 -11.70 -8.78
CA ARG A 136 -6.48 -10.91 -9.75
C ARG A 136 -6.18 -9.51 -9.23
N SER A 137 -7.15 -8.91 -8.54
CA SER A 137 -7.01 -7.59 -7.92
C SER A 137 -8.01 -7.39 -6.79
N VAL A 138 -7.73 -6.42 -5.93
CA VAL A 138 -8.59 -6.05 -4.79
C VAL A 138 -8.89 -4.57 -4.82
N ILE A 139 -10.19 -4.23 -4.86
CA ILE A 139 -10.70 -2.87 -4.77
C ILE A 139 -11.29 -2.68 -3.36
N ASN A 140 -10.62 -1.89 -2.52
CA ASN A 140 -11.07 -1.62 -1.15
C ASN A 140 -11.76 -0.25 -1.05
N LEU A 141 -13.09 -0.27 -0.86
CA LEU A 141 -13.94 0.92 -0.69
C LEU A 141 -14.57 0.98 0.71
N ILE A 142 -13.96 0.32 1.69
CA ILE A 142 -14.42 0.36 3.09
C ILE A 142 -14.18 1.77 3.66
N ASN A 143 -15.21 2.36 4.26
CA ASN A 143 -15.16 3.67 4.90
C ASN A 143 -14.86 3.56 6.41
N ILE A 144 -14.22 4.58 6.99
CA ILE A 144 -13.93 4.63 8.42
C ILE A 144 -14.93 5.53 9.13
N LYS A 145 -15.51 5.04 10.22
CA LYS A 145 -16.42 5.77 11.12
C LYS A 145 -15.74 5.98 12.48
N PRO A 146 -15.19 7.16 12.78
CA PRO A 146 -14.51 7.42 14.04
C PRO A 146 -15.47 7.41 15.22
N ARG A 147 -15.03 6.90 16.38
CA ARG A 147 -15.85 6.75 17.60
C ARG A 147 -15.53 7.74 18.73
N ALA A 148 -14.49 8.59 18.61
CA ALA A 148 -14.05 9.48 19.70
C ALA A 148 -13.66 10.91 19.26
N THR A 149 -13.99 11.90 20.11
CA THR A 149 -13.64 13.32 20.00
C THR A 149 -12.19 13.60 20.41
N ALA A 150 -11.48 14.33 19.55
CA ALA A 150 -10.08 14.71 19.67
C ALA A 150 -9.84 15.73 20.79
N LYS A 151 -9.05 15.38 21.80
CA LYS A 151 -8.33 16.38 22.61
C LYS A 151 -6.81 16.22 22.61
N ASP A 152 -6.27 15.05 22.26
CA ASP A 152 -4.82 14.76 22.30
C ASP A 152 -4.29 14.02 21.04
N VAL A 153 -4.87 14.28 19.86
CA VAL A 153 -4.56 13.53 18.63
C VAL A 153 -3.16 13.82 18.09
N GLU A 154 -2.76 15.09 18.07
CA GLU A 154 -1.46 15.53 17.56
C GLU A 154 -0.29 14.88 18.32
N GLN A 155 -0.35 14.87 19.66
CA GLN A 155 0.67 14.24 20.50
C GLN A 155 0.76 12.73 20.26
N GLN A 156 -0.36 12.08 19.97
CA GLN A 156 -0.38 10.63 19.70
C GLN A 156 0.18 10.29 18.33
N ILE A 157 -0.06 11.11 17.30
CA ILE A 157 0.57 10.95 15.98
C ILE A 157 2.09 11.17 16.09
N ALA A 158 2.52 12.23 16.77
CA ALA A 158 3.95 12.49 16.99
C ALA A 158 4.63 11.34 17.76
N ALA A 159 3.97 10.80 18.80
CA ALA A 159 4.46 9.64 19.53
C ALA A 159 4.48 8.36 18.67
N ALA A 160 3.51 8.18 17.76
CA ALA A 160 3.55 7.08 16.80
C ALA A 160 4.75 7.21 15.86
N PHE A 161 5.00 8.41 15.31
CA PHE A 161 6.13 8.67 14.41
C PHE A 161 7.47 8.36 15.08
N GLN A 162 7.63 8.69 16.37
CA GLN A 162 8.83 8.37 17.14
C GLN A 162 9.04 6.85 17.36
N ARG A 163 7.99 6.04 17.31
CA ARG A 163 8.08 4.57 17.45
C ARG A 163 8.49 3.89 16.14
N HIS A 164 8.26 4.54 14.99
CA HIS A 164 8.60 4.01 13.68
C HIS A 164 10.01 4.46 13.28
N ALA A 165 10.97 3.54 13.34
CA ALA A 165 12.39 3.80 13.11
C ALA A 165 12.72 4.38 11.70
N ASN A 166 11.80 4.27 10.75
CA ASN A 166 11.99 4.69 9.36
C ASN A 166 11.51 6.11 9.07
N ILE A 167 10.72 6.73 9.95
CA ILE A 167 10.13 8.06 9.72
C ILE A 167 11.08 9.13 10.24
N ASP A 168 11.65 9.95 9.35
CA ASP A 168 12.33 11.18 9.78
C ASP A 168 11.29 12.28 10.09
N ALA A 169 10.72 12.21 11.29
CA ALA A 169 9.67 13.11 11.75
C ALA A 169 10.07 14.61 11.72
N ARG A 170 11.36 14.94 11.61
CA ARG A 170 11.83 16.33 11.53
C ARG A 170 11.43 17.03 10.23
N ASN A 171 11.18 16.27 9.17
CA ASN A 171 10.83 16.79 7.85
C ASN A 171 9.33 16.70 7.55
N ILE A 172 8.51 16.28 8.53
CA ILE A 172 7.07 16.12 8.38
C ILE A 172 6.36 17.02 9.40
N GLN A 173 5.52 17.92 8.90
CA GLN A 173 4.60 18.74 9.69
C GLN A 173 3.23 18.08 9.70
N ILE A 174 2.58 18.08 10.86
CA ILE A 174 1.25 17.50 11.06
C ILE A 174 0.30 18.62 11.47
N GLU A 175 -0.81 18.76 10.77
CA GLU A 175 -1.91 19.66 11.15
C GLU A 175 -3.17 18.83 11.39
N ILE A 176 -3.93 19.14 12.44
CA ILE A 176 -5.19 18.45 12.76
C ILE A 176 -6.37 19.41 12.62
N ASP A 177 -7.32 19.04 11.77
CA ASP A 177 -8.62 19.71 11.63
C ASP A 177 -9.74 18.71 11.97
N LYS A 178 -10.26 18.79 13.20
CA LYS A 178 -11.27 17.88 13.77
C LYS A 178 -10.81 16.42 13.77
N ASP A 179 -11.28 15.62 12.82
CA ASP A 179 -11.00 14.21 12.61
C ASP A 179 -10.12 13.96 11.38
N ARG A 180 -9.61 15.04 10.76
CA ARG A 180 -8.70 15.01 9.62
C ARG A 180 -7.27 15.36 10.04
N ALA A 181 -6.32 14.50 9.73
CA ALA A 181 -4.89 14.80 9.81
C ALA A 181 -4.36 15.21 8.43
N ILE A 182 -3.55 16.26 8.37
CA ILE A 182 -2.89 16.75 7.15
C ILE A 182 -1.39 16.59 7.36
N LEU A 183 -0.73 15.82 6.49
CA LEU A 183 0.71 15.58 6.54
C LEU A 183 1.41 16.37 5.44
N ARG A 184 2.36 17.25 5.80
CA ARG A 184 3.10 18.10 4.86
C ARG A 184 4.61 17.91 5.01
N GLY A 185 5.36 18.00 3.92
CA GLY A 185 6.82 17.98 3.94
C GLY A 185 7.44 17.01 2.94
N THR A 186 8.65 16.54 3.24
CA THR A 186 9.43 15.68 2.34
C THR A 186 9.82 14.37 2.98
N VAL A 187 9.67 13.28 2.24
CA VAL A 187 10.10 11.93 2.61
C VAL A 187 11.11 11.39 1.60
N ARG A 188 11.80 10.30 1.93
CA ARG A 188 12.89 9.73 1.14
C ARG A 188 12.44 8.60 0.22
N SER A 189 11.30 7.97 0.51
CA SER A 189 10.70 6.91 -0.30
C SER A 189 9.19 6.88 -0.16
N LEU A 190 8.51 6.17 -1.07
CA LEU A 190 7.08 5.89 -0.94
C LEU A 190 6.77 5.02 0.29
N ALA A 191 7.70 4.17 0.72
CA ALA A 191 7.53 3.40 1.96
C ALA A 191 7.54 4.31 3.20
N GLU A 192 8.46 5.27 3.31
CA GLU A 192 8.46 6.24 4.42
C GLU A 192 7.19 7.10 4.41
N MET A 193 6.69 7.45 3.21
CA MET A 193 5.39 8.10 3.06
C MET A 193 4.25 7.26 3.63
N GLY A 194 4.23 5.97 3.27
CA GLY A 194 3.25 5.00 3.76
C GLY A 194 3.30 4.85 5.28
N ASP A 195 4.50 4.70 5.84
CA ASP A 195 4.72 4.60 7.29
C ASP A 195 4.18 5.85 8.03
N ALA A 196 4.41 7.05 7.49
CA ALA A 196 3.87 8.29 8.05
C ALA A 196 2.34 8.37 7.98
N VAL A 197 1.75 7.95 6.87
CA VAL A 197 0.29 7.89 6.70
C VAL A 197 -0.32 6.87 7.66
N ASP A 198 0.24 5.67 7.75
CA ASP A 198 -0.23 4.61 8.66
C ASP A 198 -0.14 5.04 10.12
N ALA A 199 0.94 5.72 10.50
CA ALA A 199 1.10 6.22 11.86
C ALA A 199 0.12 7.38 12.18
N ALA A 200 -0.26 8.20 11.20
CA ALA A 200 -1.32 9.20 11.37
C ALA A 200 -2.70 8.55 11.55
N TRP A 201 -2.99 7.51 10.77
CA TRP A 201 -4.21 6.71 10.91
C TRP A 201 -4.31 5.94 12.23
N ALA A 202 -3.18 5.57 12.83
CA ALA A 202 -3.14 4.87 14.11
C ALA A 202 -3.59 5.75 15.29
N ALA A 203 -3.64 7.08 15.10
CA ALA A 203 -4.08 7.98 16.16
C ALA A 203 -5.61 7.94 16.37
N PRO A 204 -6.08 7.77 17.61
CA PRO A 204 -7.50 7.80 17.94
C PRO A 204 -8.20 9.07 17.47
N GLY A 205 -9.36 8.91 16.83
CA GLY A 205 -10.18 10.03 16.36
C GLY A 205 -9.88 10.52 14.95
N ILE A 206 -8.86 9.97 14.27
CA ILE A 206 -8.61 10.24 12.85
C ILE A 206 -9.52 9.37 11.98
N SER A 207 -10.28 10.02 11.11
CA SER A 207 -11.16 9.41 10.11
C SER A 207 -10.73 9.70 8.67
N LYS A 208 -9.84 10.67 8.51
CA LYS A 208 -9.31 11.10 7.22
C LYS A 208 -7.86 11.52 7.37
N VAL A 209 -7.01 11.06 6.45
CA VAL A 209 -5.63 11.55 6.31
C VAL A 209 -5.49 12.20 4.93
N GLU A 210 -5.07 13.45 4.91
CA GLU A 210 -4.70 14.21 3.73
C GLU A 210 -3.18 14.19 3.61
N ASN A 211 -2.67 13.52 2.57
CA ASN A 211 -1.26 13.29 2.36
C ASN A 211 -0.71 14.28 1.32
N ASP A 212 -0.09 15.36 1.80
CA ASP A 212 0.63 16.37 1.00
C ASP A 212 2.15 16.17 1.12
N LEU A 213 2.61 14.96 1.45
CA LEU A 213 4.03 14.61 1.47
C LEU A 213 4.54 14.46 0.04
N THR A 214 5.78 14.90 -0.18
CA THR A 214 6.48 14.72 -1.46
C THR A 214 7.70 13.84 -1.26
N VAL A 215 7.94 12.89 -2.16
CA VAL A 215 9.22 12.18 -2.18
C VAL A 215 10.27 13.14 -2.75
N LYS A 216 11.36 13.35 -2.02
CA LYS A 216 12.43 14.24 -2.46
C LYS A 216 13.05 13.72 -3.78
N LEU A 217 12.75 14.40 -4.88
CA LEU A 217 13.31 14.13 -6.20
C LEU A 217 14.80 14.45 -6.23
N ALA A 218 15.53 13.70 -7.05
CA ALA A 218 16.88 14.09 -7.44
C ALA A 218 16.79 15.23 -8.47
N ASP A 219 17.47 16.37 -8.25
CA ASP A 219 17.63 17.38 -9.31
C ASP A 219 18.41 16.73 -10.46
N TYR A 220 17.75 16.46 -11.58
CA TYR A 220 18.40 16.04 -12.81
C TYR A 220 18.67 17.25 -13.70
N PRO A 221 19.93 17.45 -14.16
CA PRO A 221 20.15 18.22 -15.36
C PRO A 221 19.59 17.42 -16.55
N GLY A 222 18.71 18.06 -17.32
CA GLY A 222 17.97 17.44 -18.41
C GLY A 222 18.87 16.83 -19.50
N TYR A 223 18.38 15.75 -20.09
CA TYR A 223 18.82 15.25 -21.39
C TYR A 223 18.43 16.28 -22.45
N ASP A 224 19.41 16.88 -23.13
CA ASP A 224 19.20 17.46 -24.46
C ASP A 224 19.14 16.30 -25.48
N ASP A 225 18.14 16.34 -26.36
CA ASP A 225 17.87 15.39 -27.45
C ASP A 225 19.02 15.30 -28.48
#